data_AF-A0A520CRV1-F1
#
_entry.id   AF-A0A520CRV1-F1
#
_cell.length_a   1.000
_cell.length_b   1.000
_cell.length_c   1.000
_cell.angle_alpha   90.00
_cell.angle_beta   90.00
_cell.angle_gamma   90.00
#
_symmetry.space_group_name_H-M   'P 1'
#
loop_
_entity.id
_entity.type
_entity.pdbx_description
1 polymer ?
#
loop_
_entity_poly.entity_id
_entity_poly.type
_entity_poly.pdbx_seq_one_letter_code
_entity_poly.pdbx_strand_id
1 'polypeptide(L)'
;PENWLMSDRNSMNNEPSVFFIDAIEQTEVVIMPNDFMEQAAIQVPCLQPMHSRLLNNSIRFMQKRINMLLSATAEERYLDFIKLYPNLTLRVPQWMIASYLGITPESLSRVRKELANKHFRTS
;
A
#
# COMPACT_ATOMS: atom_id res chain seq x y z
N PRO A 1 -3.18 -5.95 0.48
CA PRO A 1 -2.04 -6.85 0.18
C PRO A 1 -1.72 -7.67 1.43
N GLU A 2 -1.33 -8.93 1.25
CA GLU A 2 -1.08 -9.84 2.38
C GLU A 2 0.09 -9.33 3.23
N ASN A 3 0.02 -9.56 4.55
CA ASN A 3 1.04 -9.16 5.53
C ASN A 3 1.23 -7.64 5.75
N TRP A 4 0.21 -6.83 5.41
CA TRP A 4 0.20 -5.41 5.77
C TRP A 4 -0.64 -5.17 7.01
N LEU A 5 -0.06 -4.53 8.02
CA LEU A 5 -0.84 -3.94 9.11
C LEU A 5 -1.45 -2.64 8.59
N MET A 6 -2.78 -2.60 8.49
CA MET A 6 -3.51 -1.39 8.16
C MET A 6 -4.11 -0.83 9.45
N SER A 7 -3.65 0.34 9.85
CA SER A 7 -4.19 1.09 10.98
C SER A 7 -4.48 2.49 10.49
N ASP A 8 -5.68 2.96 10.78
CA ASP A 8 -5.93 4.39 10.80
C ASP A 8 -5.20 5.00 12.00
N ARG A 9 -4.36 6.00 11.74
CA ARG A 9 -3.55 6.65 12.78
C ARG A 9 -4.42 7.54 13.65
N ASN A 10 -5.55 8.02 13.15
CA ASN A 10 -6.50 8.78 13.95
C ASN A 10 -7.12 7.90 15.04
N SER A 11 -7.47 6.65 14.71
CA SER A 11 -7.94 5.67 15.70
C SER A 11 -6.96 5.45 16.86
N MET A 12 -5.64 5.53 16.63
CA MET A 12 -4.64 5.42 17.71
C MET A 12 -4.63 6.62 18.66
N ASN A 13 -5.11 7.78 18.19
CA ASN A 13 -5.25 9.00 18.98
C ASN A 13 -6.69 9.19 19.51
N ASN A 14 -7.55 8.15 19.41
CA ASN A 14 -8.99 8.21 19.71
C ASN A 14 -9.75 9.27 18.89
N GLU A 15 -9.26 9.57 17.69
CA GLU A 15 -9.94 10.42 16.72
C GLU A 15 -10.74 9.56 15.73
N PRO A 16 -11.91 10.03 15.26
CA PRO A 16 -12.67 9.33 14.23
C PRO A 16 -11.86 9.13 12.95
N SER A 17 -12.00 7.96 12.33
CA SER A 17 -11.39 7.69 11.04
C SER A 17 -11.96 8.62 9.97
N VAL A 18 -11.06 9.18 9.15
CA VAL A 18 -11.41 10.00 7.99
C VAL A 18 -11.84 9.13 6.81
N PHE A 19 -11.50 7.84 6.84
CA PHE A 19 -11.71 6.91 5.73
C PHE A 19 -12.47 5.67 6.16
N PHE A 20 -13.25 5.12 5.22
CA PHE A 20 -13.84 3.80 5.36
C PHE A 20 -12.92 2.74 4.74
N ILE A 21 -12.97 1.53 5.27
CA ILE A 21 -12.23 0.38 4.76
C ILE A 21 -13.25 -0.55 4.12
N ASP A 22 -13.03 -0.91 2.85
CA ASP A 22 -13.87 -1.83 2.11
C ASP A 22 -13.04 -3.00 1.57
N ALA A 23 -13.63 -4.20 1.59
CA ALA A 23 -13.00 -5.43 1.14
C ALA A 23 -13.35 -5.69 -0.32
N ILE A 24 -12.37 -5.59 -1.21
CA ILE A 24 -12.53 -5.76 -2.67
C ILE A 24 -12.75 -7.23 -3.05
N GLU A 25 -12.41 -8.14 -2.14
CA GLU A 25 -12.52 -9.59 -2.28
C GLU A 25 -12.82 -10.22 -0.91
N GLN A 26 -13.18 -11.51 -0.88
CA GLN A 26 -13.42 -12.23 0.37
C GLN A 26 -12.18 -12.16 1.27
N THR A 27 -12.34 -11.55 2.44
CA THR A 27 -11.24 -11.20 3.35
C THR A 27 -11.58 -11.64 4.77
N GLU A 28 -10.60 -12.19 5.48
CA GLU A 28 -10.66 -12.41 6.92
C GLU A 28 -9.87 -11.29 7.62
N VAL A 29 -10.45 -10.69 8.66
CA VAL A 29 -9.85 -9.55 9.37
C VAL A 29 -9.73 -9.84 10.86
N VAL A 30 -8.62 -9.41 11.45
CA VAL A 30 -8.41 -9.42 12.89
C VAL A 30 -8.56 -8.00 13.40
N ILE A 31 -9.53 -7.78 14.29
CA ILE A 31 -9.78 -6.49 14.93
C ILE A 31 -9.14 -6.53 16.32
N MET A 32 -8.35 -5.51 16.64
CA MET A 32 -7.69 -5.36 17.94
C MET A 32 -8.16 -4.06 18.60
N PRO A 33 -8.41 -4.06 19.91
CA PRO A 33 -8.71 -2.82 20.64
C PRO A 33 -7.48 -1.91 20.69
N ASN A 34 -7.70 -0.60 20.89
CA ASN A 34 -6.64 0.41 20.83
C ASN A 34 -5.51 0.17 21.84
N ASP A 35 -5.83 -0.38 23.02
CA ASP A 35 -4.88 -0.68 24.10
C ASP A 35 -4.18 -2.05 23.93
N PHE A 36 -4.56 -2.84 22.92
CA PHE A 36 -4.04 -4.20 22.73
C PHE A 36 -2.52 -4.25 22.69
N MET A 37 -1.90 -3.35 21.90
CA MET A 37 -0.44 -3.35 21.73
C MET A 37 0.30 -2.96 23.01
N GLU A 38 -0.30 -2.10 23.84
CA GLU A 38 0.26 -1.73 25.15
C GLU A 38 0.18 -2.91 26.12
N GLN A 39 -1.00 -3.54 26.22
CA GLN A 39 -1.21 -4.70 27.09
C GLN A 39 -0.35 -5.90 26.68
N ALA A 40 -0.26 -6.17 25.38
CA ALA A 40 0.54 -7.27 24.85
C ALA A 40 2.05 -7.03 25.06
N ALA A 41 2.52 -5.78 25.06
CA ALA A 41 3.91 -5.46 25.34
C ALA A 41 4.32 -5.71 26.79
N ILE A 42 3.38 -5.59 27.75
CA ILE A 42 3.63 -5.94 29.16
C ILE A 42 3.91 -7.45 29.30
N GLN A 43 3.14 -8.27 28.57
CA GLN A 43 3.26 -9.73 28.63
C GLN A 43 4.40 -10.26 27.76
N VAL A 44 4.69 -9.58 26.65
CA VAL A 44 5.69 -9.98 25.65
C VAL A 44 6.62 -8.79 25.36
N PRO A 45 7.72 -8.63 26.11
CA PRO A 45 8.59 -7.45 26.00
C PRO A 45 9.23 -7.25 24.63
N CYS A 46 9.42 -8.31 23.84
CA CYS A 46 9.95 -8.21 22.47
C CYS A 46 8.97 -7.59 21.47
N LEU A 47 7.69 -7.43 21.85
CA LEU A 47 6.66 -6.86 20.99
C LEU A 47 6.89 -5.38 20.73
N GLN A 48 7.38 -4.62 21.72
CA GLN A 48 7.68 -3.19 21.54
C GLN A 48 8.74 -2.90 20.47
N PRO A 49 9.95 -3.50 20.53
CA PRO A 49 10.94 -3.29 19.49
C PRO A 49 10.48 -3.83 18.12
N MET A 50 9.68 -4.91 18.09
CA MET A 50 9.06 -5.40 16.85
C MET A 50 8.08 -4.38 16.27
N HIS A 51 7.17 -3.86 17.08
CA HIS A 51 6.20 -2.84 16.70
C HIS A 51 6.89 -1.57 16.18
N SER A 52 7.93 -1.11 16.89
CA SER A 52 8.75 0.02 16.44
C SER A 52 9.40 -0.21 15.08
N ARG A 53 9.88 -1.43 14.79
CA ARG A 53 10.43 -1.77 13.45
C ARG A 53 9.34 -1.76 12.38
N LEU A 54 8.16 -2.31 12.67
CA LEU A 54 7.02 -2.30 11.74
C LEU A 54 6.59 -0.87 11.41
N LEU A 55 6.46 0.00 12.42
CA LEU A 55 6.12 1.42 12.24
C LEU A 55 7.15 2.15 11.37
N ASN A 56 8.44 1.96 11.64
CA ASN A 56 9.51 2.57 10.84
C ASN A 56 9.47 2.11 9.37
N ASN A 57 9.18 0.83 9.12
CA ASN A 57 9.01 0.31 7.77
C ASN A 57 7.80 0.95 7.08
N SER A 58 6.65 1.05 7.76
CA SER A 58 5.45 1.69 7.21
C SER A 58 5.69 3.17 6.86
N ILE A 59 6.38 3.91 7.72
CA ILE A 59 6.78 5.31 7.47
C ILE A 59 7.69 5.38 6.24
N ARG A 60 8.69 4.51 6.15
CA ARG A 60 9.60 4.45 4.99
C ARG A 60 8.84 4.18 3.68
N PHE A 61 7.89 3.25 3.69
CA PHE A 61 7.05 2.97 2.52
C PHE A 61 6.20 4.19 2.13
N MET A 62 5.60 4.87 3.10
CA MET A 62 4.81 6.08 2.86
C MET A 62 5.67 7.21 2.28
N GLN A 63 6.87 7.43 2.82
CA GLN A 63 7.83 8.40 2.29
C GLN A 63 8.27 8.06 0.87
N LYS A 64 8.61 6.80 0.59
CA LYS A 64 8.93 6.35 -0.77
C LYS A 64 7.76 6.65 -1.72
N ARG A 65 6.52 6.36 -1.31
CA ARG A 65 5.34 6.64 -2.13
C ARG A 65 5.17 8.13 -2.41
N ILE A 66 5.31 9.00 -1.40
CA ILE A 66 5.22 10.45 -1.57
C ILE A 66 6.30 10.93 -2.55
N ASN A 67 7.54 10.48 -2.38
CA ASN A 67 8.63 10.84 -3.29
C ASN A 67 8.34 10.41 -4.73
N MET A 68 7.86 9.18 -4.93
CA MET A 68 7.46 8.69 -6.26
C MET A 68 6.36 9.54 -6.90
N LEU A 69 5.36 9.99 -6.11
CA LEU A 69 4.30 10.87 -6.62
C LEU A 69 4.83 12.26 -7.02
N LEU A 70 5.87 12.75 -6.35
CA LEU A 70 6.44 14.08 -6.59
C LEU A 70 7.45 14.11 -7.74
N SER A 71 8.29 13.08 -7.90
CA SER A 71 9.45 13.14 -8.81
C SER A 71 9.47 12.09 -9.91
N ALA A 72 8.71 11.00 -9.80
CA ALA A 72 8.75 9.92 -10.79
C ALA A 72 7.72 10.12 -11.89
N THR A 73 8.00 9.59 -13.07
CA THR A 73 7.06 9.51 -14.20
C THR A 73 5.98 8.45 -13.95
N ALA A 74 4.88 8.52 -14.70
CA ALA A 74 3.81 7.52 -14.63
C ALA A 74 4.31 6.09 -14.96
N GLU A 75 5.27 5.98 -15.90
CA GLU A 75 5.91 4.71 -16.26
C GLU A 75 6.71 4.14 -15.09
N GLU A 76 7.58 4.93 -14.46
CA GLU A 76 8.38 4.51 -13.31
C GLU A 76 7.51 4.11 -12.12
N ARG A 77 6.45 4.88 -11.83
CA ARG A 77 5.49 4.52 -10.77
C ARG A 77 4.80 3.19 -11.05
N TYR A 78 4.39 2.95 -12.30
CA TYR A 78 3.76 1.69 -12.69
C TYR A 78 4.73 0.51 -12.58
N LEU A 79 5.98 0.66 -13.02
CA LEU A 79 7.01 -0.37 -12.92
C LEU A 79 7.35 -0.71 -11.46
N ASP A 80 7.46 0.29 -10.58
CA ASP A 80 7.68 0.05 -9.14
C ASP A 80 6.46 -0.67 -8.52
N PHE A 81 5.25 -0.30 -8.92
CA PHE A 81 4.02 -0.93 -8.44
C PHE A 81 3.93 -2.42 -8.80
N ILE A 82 4.17 -2.79 -10.07
CA ILE A 82 4.11 -4.20 -10.48
C ILE A 82 5.23 -5.03 -9.86
N LYS A 83 6.38 -4.41 -9.57
CA LYS A 83 7.49 -5.07 -8.85
C LYS A 83 7.14 -5.29 -7.38
N LEU A 84 6.49 -4.31 -6.75
CA LEU A 84 6.10 -4.38 -5.35
C LEU A 84 4.89 -5.31 -5.12
N TYR A 85 3.97 -5.36 -6.09
CA TYR A 85 2.71 -6.09 -5.99
C TYR A 85 2.44 -6.94 -7.25
N PRO A 86 3.26 -7.97 -7.53
CA PRO A 86 3.18 -8.74 -8.77
C PRO A 86 1.79 -9.36 -9.01
N ASN A 87 1.16 -9.89 -7.96
CA ASN A 87 -0.13 -10.57 -8.05
C ASN A 87 -1.35 -9.62 -7.93
N LEU A 88 -1.13 -8.36 -7.52
CA LEU A 88 -2.24 -7.45 -7.23
C LEU A 88 -2.91 -6.95 -8.51
N THR A 89 -2.14 -6.82 -9.60
CA THR A 89 -2.66 -6.39 -10.92
C THR A 89 -3.78 -7.29 -11.46
N LEU A 90 -3.89 -8.53 -10.98
CA LEU A 90 -4.93 -9.49 -11.36
C LEU A 90 -6.16 -9.46 -10.45
N ARG A 91 -6.03 -8.86 -9.25
CA ARG A 91 -7.06 -8.88 -8.19
C ARG A 91 -7.82 -7.57 -8.07
N VAL A 92 -7.24 -6.46 -8.52
CA VAL A 92 -7.86 -5.13 -8.37
C VAL A 92 -8.24 -4.50 -9.72
N PRO A 93 -9.37 -3.76 -9.78
CA PRO A 93 -9.73 -3.00 -10.97
C PRO A 93 -8.66 -1.97 -11.37
N GLN A 94 -8.46 -1.77 -12.67
CA GLN A 94 -7.43 -0.85 -13.17
C GLN A 94 -7.61 0.60 -12.72
N TRP A 95 -8.85 1.06 -12.51
CA TRP A 95 -9.09 2.42 -12.03
C TRP A 95 -8.56 2.64 -10.60
N MET A 96 -8.56 1.60 -9.75
CA MET A 96 -7.95 1.66 -8.42
C MET A 96 -6.42 1.75 -8.52
N ILE A 97 -5.83 1.01 -9.46
CA ILE A 97 -4.38 1.09 -9.75
C ILE A 97 -4.03 2.50 -10.23
N ALA A 98 -4.81 3.06 -11.15
CA ALA A 98 -4.60 4.42 -11.66
C ALA A 98 -4.68 5.47 -10.54
N SER A 99 -5.70 5.38 -9.68
CA SER A 99 -5.84 6.22 -8.49
C SER A 99 -4.66 6.09 -7.53
N TYR A 100 -4.22 4.86 -7.24
CA TYR A 100 -3.04 4.60 -6.41
C TYR A 100 -1.77 5.27 -6.95
N LEU A 101 -1.59 5.21 -8.27
CA LEU A 101 -0.45 5.79 -9.00
C LEU A 101 -0.58 7.30 -9.24
N GLY A 102 -1.68 7.94 -8.84
CA GLY A 102 -1.92 9.36 -9.06
C GLY A 102 -2.01 9.73 -10.54
N ILE A 103 -2.62 8.88 -11.36
CA ILE A 103 -2.86 9.11 -12.79
C ILE A 103 -4.30 8.72 -13.17
N THR A 104 -4.75 9.16 -14.35
CA THR A 104 -6.06 8.74 -14.87
C THR A 104 -6.02 7.31 -15.43
N PRO A 105 -7.15 6.59 -15.49
CA PRO A 105 -7.22 5.26 -16.11
C PRO A 105 -6.74 5.24 -17.57
N GLU A 106 -6.97 6.30 -18.34
CA GLU A 106 -6.49 6.46 -19.72
C GLU A 106 -4.97 6.59 -19.75
N SER A 107 -4.40 7.36 -18.82
CA SER A 107 -2.96 7.52 -18.68
C SER A 107 -2.28 6.19 -18.35
N LEU A 108 -2.87 5.41 -17.44
CA LEU A 108 -2.40 4.05 -17.11
C LEU A 108 -2.45 3.14 -18.35
N SER A 109 -3.55 3.18 -19.10
CA SER A 109 -3.72 2.38 -20.32
C SER A 109 -2.65 2.71 -21.36
N ARG A 110 -2.31 4.00 -21.53
CA ARG A 110 -1.23 4.47 -22.41
C ARG A 110 0.13 3.91 -21.97
N VAL A 111 0.49 4.06 -20.69
CA VAL A 111 1.77 3.57 -20.13
C VAL A 111 1.92 2.07 -20.39
N ARG A 112 0.87 1.27 -20.14
CA ARG A 112 0.91 -0.19 -20.37
C ARG A 112 1.13 -0.54 -21.84
N LYS A 113 0.48 0.18 -22.76
CA LYS A 113 0.65 -0.02 -24.21
C LYS A 113 2.07 0.32 -24.66
N GLU A 114 2.64 1.41 -24.17
CA GLU A 114 4.01 1.82 -24.48
C GLU A 114 5.04 0.81 -23.96
N LEU A 115 4.85 0.31 -22.73
CA LEU A 115 5.70 -0.72 -22.14
C LEU A 115 5.65 -2.05 -22.90
N ALA A 116 4.46 -2.48 -23.33
CA ALA A 116 4.31 -3.68 -24.16
C ALA A 116 5.08 -3.52 -25.49
N ASN A 117 4.88 -2.40 -26.19
CA ASN A 117 5.57 -2.12 -27.45
C ASN A 117 7.10 -2.03 -27.30
N LYS A 118 7.61 -1.51 -26.18
CA LYS A 118 9.05 -1.50 -25.88
C LYS A 118 9.60 -2.93 -25.75
N HIS A 119 8.93 -3.80 -24.98
CA HIS A 119 9.36 -5.19 -24.79
C HIS A 119 9.34 -6.02 -26.09
N PHE A 120 8.35 -5.80 -26.96
CA PHE A 120 8.27 -6.46 -28.27
C PHE A 120 9.36 -6.03 -29.26
N ARG A 121 9.99 -4.86 -29.09
CA ARG A 121 11.06 -4.37 -29.98
C ARG A 121 12.47 -4.77 -29.53
N THR A 122 12.61 -5.20 -28.28
CA THR A 122 13.88 -5.62 -27.67
C THR A 122 14.01 -7.14 -27.54
N SER A 123 13.02 -7.90 -28.02
CA SER A 123 13.03 -9.37 -28.15
C SER A 123 13.18 -9.74 -29.63
#